data_AF-A0A971YWF2-F1
#
_entry.id   AF-A0A971YWF2-F1
#
_cell.length_a   1.000
_cell.length_b   1.000
_cell.length_c   1.000
_cell.angle_alpha   90.00
_cell.angle_beta   90.00
_cell.angle_gamma   90.00
#
_symmetry.space_group_name_H-M   'P 1'
#
loop_
_entity.id
_entity.type
_entity.pdbx_description
1 polymer ?
#
loop_
_entity_poly.entity_id
_entity_poly.type
_entity_poly.pdbx_seq_one_letter_code
_entity_poly.pdbx_strand_id
1 'polypeptide(L)'
;MAIKKITATHRQAMLLYCQGMSIEEIATVINRSPGTVQNWFYRDQNFRAEFEKFKKEYIEEVTRTARDRMQSAADQAMQILIELLYSQNERIRLDAARDLLDRTGFKPEDVLALKGSQNIEIHVTLTDGEGDES
;
A
#
# COMPACT_ATOMS: atom_id res chain seq x y z
N MET A 1 34.36 24.18 -14.66
CA MET A 1 35.19 23.19 -13.92
C MET A 1 34.27 22.09 -13.45
N ALA A 2 34.65 20.82 -13.64
CA ALA A 2 33.88 19.69 -13.12
C ALA A 2 34.02 19.61 -11.58
N ILE A 3 32.91 19.41 -10.89
CA ILE A 3 32.86 19.14 -9.45
C ILE A 3 33.56 17.81 -9.23
N LYS A 4 34.70 17.84 -8.54
CA LYS A 4 35.48 16.62 -8.23
C LYS A 4 34.93 15.85 -7.03
N LYS A 5 34.22 16.53 -6.11
CA LYS A 5 33.68 15.93 -4.89
C LYS A 5 32.34 16.56 -4.52
N ILE A 6 31.34 15.71 -4.26
CA ILE A 6 30.04 16.14 -3.73
C ILE A 6 30.20 16.58 -2.27
N THR A 7 29.73 17.79 -1.97
CA THR A 7 29.78 18.38 -0.62
C THR A 7 28.40 18.33 0.03
N ALA A 8 28.30 18.72 1.30
CA ALA A 8 27.01 18.83 1.99
C ALA A 8 26.06 19.81 1.29
N THR A 9 26.57 20.94 0.78
CA THR A 9 25.79 21.92 0.02
C THR A 9 25.22 21.34 -1.27
N HIS A 10 26.00 20.50 -1.97
CA HIS A 10 25.53 19.80 -3.17
C HIS A 10 24.39 18.84 -2.84
N ARG A 11 24.52 18.04 -1.76
CA ARG A 11 23.44 17.15 -1.31
C ARG A 11 22.19 17.91 -0.88
N GLN A 12 22.36 19.05 -0.20
CA GLN A 12 21.24 19.90 0.17
C GLN A 12 20.52 20.44 -1.08
N ALA A 13 21.25 20.91 -2.09
CA ALA A 13 20.65 21.34 -3.35
C ALA A 13 19.86 20.21 -4.05
N MET A 14 20.42 18.99 -4.07
CA MET A 14 19.73 17.80 -4.62
C MET A 14 18.43 17.49 -3.87
N LEU A 15 18.45 17.53 -2.53
CA LEU A 15 17.27 17.29 -1.70
C LEU A 15 16.17 18.32 -1.96
N LEU A 16 16.52 19.61 -1.95
CA LEU A 16 15.57 20.70 -2.18
C LEU A 16 14.93 20.59 -3.58
N TYR A 17 15.72 20.18 -4.58
CA TYR A 17 15.21 19.90 -5.91
C TYR A 17 14.22 18.73 -5.93
N CYS A 18 14.54 17.63 -5.25
CA CYS A 18 13.64 16.49 -5.13
C CYS A 18 12.33 16.83 -4.39
N GLN A 19 12.35 17.85 -3.52
CA GLN A 19 11.17 18.40 -2.85
C GLN A 19 10.33 19.34 -3.75
N GLY A 20 10.77 19.61 -4.98
CA GLY A 20 10.03 20.40 -5.97
C GLY A 20 10.39 21.88 -6.00
N MET A 21 11.45 22.32 -5.32
CA MET A 21 11.90 23.71 -5.39
C MET A 21 12.57 24.03 -6.73
N SER A 22 12.38 25.27 -7.19
CA SER A 22 13.06 25.82 -8.37
C SER A 22 14.55 26.08 -8.12
N ILE A 23 15.32 26.21 -9.20
CA ILE A 23 16.77 26.47 -9.12
C ILE A 23 17.04 27.82 -8.43
N GLU A 24 16.17 28.80 -8.62
CA GLU A 24 16.23 30.14 -8.04
C GLU A 24 16.01 30.10 -6.51
N GLU A 25 15.01 29.34 -6.06
CA GLU A 25 14.75 29.13 -4.63
C GLU A 25 15.89 28.36 -3.98
N ILE A 26 16.36 27.28 -4.61
CA ILE A 26 17.49 26.50 -4.12
C ILE A 26 18.72 27.39 -3.96
N ALA A 27 19.06 28.18 -4.98
CA ALA A 27 20.19 29.10 -4.96
C ALA A 27 20.12 30.10 -3.80
N THR A 28 18.93 30.62 -3.52
CA THR A 28 18.66 31.50 -2.37
C THR A 28 18.90 30.77 -1.05
N VAL A 29 18.35 29.57 -0.88
CA VAL A 29 18.46 28.77 0.35
C VAL A 29 19.91 28.36 0.64
N ILE A 30 20.67 27.97 -0.39
CA ILE A 30 22.07 27.54 -0.22
C ILE A 30 23.08 28.69 -0.31
N ASN A 31 22.60 29.93 -0.44
CA ASN A 31 23.41 31.15 -0.59
C ASN A 31 24.45 31.05 -1.72
N ARG A 32 23.98 30.76 -2.93
CA ARG A 32 24.78 30.68 -4.16
C ARG A 32 24.10 31.43 -5.30
N SER A 33 24.85 31.77 -6.34
CA SER A 33 24.24 32.37 -7.52
C SER A 33 23.38 31.34 -8.28
N PRO A 34 22.21 31.73 -8.83
CA PRO A 34 21.38 30.83 -9.63
C PRO A 34 22.15 30.18 -10.79
N GLY A 35 23.03 30.95 -11.46
CA GLY A 35 23.88 30.43 -12.53
C GLY A 35 24.86 29.34 -12.07
N THR A 36 25.36 29.42 -10.84
CA THR A 36 26.18 28.35 -10.25
C THR A 36 25.38 27.06 -10.09
N VAL A 37 24.17 27.15 -9.53
CA VAL A 37 23.30 25.99 -9.30
C VAL A 37 22.85 25.39 -10.63
N GLN A 38 22.44 26.23 -11.58
CA GLN A 38 22.08 25.80 -12.94
C GLN A 38 23.23 25.06 -13.62
N ASN A 39 24.47 25.56 -13.48
CA ASN A 39 25.63 24.87 -14.03
C ASN A 39 25.84 23.47 -13.42
N TRP A 40 25.56 23.29 -12.12
CA TRP A 40 25.66 21.97 -11.49
C TRP A 40 24.64 20.98 -12.05
N PHE A 41 23.37 21.36 -12.13
CA PHE A 41 22.30 20.45 -12.58
C PHE A 41 22.36 20.14 -14.08
N TYR A 42 22.79 21.09 -14.92
CA TYR A 42 22.70 20.93 -16.37
C TYR A 42 24.03 20.77 -17.10
N ARG A 43 25.15 21.24 -16.54
CA ARG A 43 26.45 21.23 -17.22
C ARG A 43 27.48 20.32 -16.57
N ASP A 44 27.35 20.03 -15.28
CA ASP A 44 28.30 19.19 -14.57
C ASP A 44 27.89 17.71 -14.60
N GLN A 45 28.63 16.92 -15.37
CA GLN A 45 28.32 15.49 -15.55
C GLN A 45 28.47 14.69 -14.24
N ASN A 46 29.43 15.03 -13.39
CA ASN A 46 29.67 14.28 -12.15
C ASN A 46 28.55 14.56 -11.15
N PHE A 47 28.18 15.84 -10.99
CA PHE A 47 27.03 16.22 -10.17
C PHE A 47 25.74 15.58 -10.67
N ARG A 48 25.50 15.58 -11.98
CA ARG A 48 24.29 15.00 -12.57
C ARG A 48 24.19 13.49 -12.34
N ALA A 49 25.29 12.75 -12.49
CA ALA A 49 25.30 11.31 -12.23
C ALA A 49 24.95 10.99 -10.77
N GLU A 50 25.54 11.73 -9.82
CA GLU A 50 25.24 11.61 -8.40
C GLU A 50 23.81 12.06 -8.06
N PHE A 51 23.31 13.10 -8.72
CA PHE A 51 21.94 13.56 -8.55
C PHE A 51 20.91 12.53 -9.00
N GLU A 52 21.10 11.87 -10.16
CA GLU A 52 20.17 10.83 -10.61
C GLU A 52 20.14 9.63 -9.65
N LYS A 53 21.31 9.23 -9.13
CA LYS A 53 21.39 8.20 -8.09
C LYS A 53 20.64 8.62 -6.82
N PHE A 54 20.92 9.83 -6.34
CA PHE A 54 20.25 10.38 -5.15
C PHE A 54 18.74 10.47 -5.34
N LYS A 55 18.27 10.92 -6.51
CA LYS A 55 16.85 11.04 -6.83
C LYS A 55 16.16 9.68 -6.80
N LYS A 56 16.79 8.63 -7.33
CA LYS A 56 16.27 7.27 -7.27
C LYS A 56 16.15 6.79 -5.82
N GLU A 57 17.21 6.92 -5.03
CA GLU A 57 17.23 6.54 -3.62
C GLU A 57 16.15 7.29 -2.81
N TYR A 58 16.01 8.60 -3.05
CA TYR A 58 14.99 9.44 -2.40
C TYR A 58 13.56 8.99 -2.74
N ILE A 59 13.28 8.71 -4.02
CA ILE A 59 11.95 8.25 -4.45
C ILE A 59 11.63 6.88 -3.82
N GLU A 60 12.61 5.96 -3.80
CA GLU A 60 12.45 4.64 -3.18
C GLU A 60 12.15 4.77 -1.69
N GLU A 61 12.89 5.62 -0.97
CA GLU A 61 12.65 5.88 0.45
C GLU A 61 11.27 6.50 0.70
N VAL A 62 10.91 7.57 -0.02
CA VAL A 62 9.60 8.23 0.13
C VAL A 62 8.46 7.27 -0.15
N THR A 63 8.59 6.44 -1.20
CA THR A 63 7.59 5.44 -1.55
C THR A 63 7.45 4.38 -0.47
N ARG A 64 8.57 3.89 0.08
CA ARG A 64 8.57 2.94 1.19
C ARG A 64 7.87 3.53 2.41
N THR A 65 8.28 4.72 2.84
CA THR A 65 7.67 5.40 4.01
C THR A 65 6.18 5.69 3.79
N ALA A 66 5.77 6.09 2.59
CA ALA A 66 4.36 6.27 2.27
C ALA A 66 3.58 4.96 2.38
N ARG A 67 4.11 3.87 1.84
CA ARG A 67 3.52 2.53 1.95
C ARG A 67 3.39 2.08 3.41
N ASP A 68 4.43 2.25 4.22
CA ASP A 68 4.41 1.85 5.63
C ASP A 68 3.35 2.63 6.44
N ARG A 69 3.24 3.95 6.18
CA ARG A 69 2.20 4.79 6.77
C ARG A 69 0.81 4.39 6.33
N MET A 70 0.62 4.08 5.05
CA MET A 70 -0.66 3.61 4.52
C MET A 70 -1.07 2.26 5.12
N GLN A 71 -0.12 1.31 5.26
CA GLN A 71 -0.39 0.02 5.89
C GLN A 71 -0.81 0.22 7.35
N SER A 72 -0.08 1.04 8.09
CA SER A 72 -0.41 1.35 9.49
C SER A 72 -1.79 2.01 9.63
N ALA A 73 -2.13 2.93 8.72
CA ALA A 73 -3.45 3.56 8.69
C ALA A 73 -4.57 2.57 8.31
N ALA A 74 -4.30 1.63 7.41
CA ALA A 74 -5.24 0.57 7.06
C ALA A 74 -5.50 -0.34 8.27
N ASP A 75 -4.46 -0.73 9.01
CA ASP A 75 -4.59 -1.55 10.23
C ASP A 75 -5.41 -0.81 11.30
N GLN A 76 -5.20 0.50 11.47
CA GLN A 76 -5.99 1.35 12.37
C GLN A 76 -7.46 1.45 11.93
N ALA A 77 -7.71 1.64 10.63
CA ALA A 77 -9.06 1.69 10.10
C ALA A 77 -9.81 0.35 10.30
N MET A 78 -9.11 -0.78 10.15
CA MET A 78 -9.68 -2.10 10.43
C MET A 78 -10.04 -2.28 11.90
N GLN A 79 -9.20 -1.80 12.83
CA GLN A 79 -9.53 -1.84 14.27
C GLN A 79 -10.78 -1.03 14.59
N ILE A 80 -10.91 0.18 14.03
CA ILE A 80 -12.11 1.01 14.20
C ILE A 80 -13.35 0.28 13.68
N LEU A 81 -13.28 -0.35 12.50
CA LEU A 81 -14.40 -1.13 11.97
C LEU A 81 -14.82 -2.27 12.91
N ILE A 82 -13.86 -2.96 13.53
CA ILE A 82 -14.14 -4.00 14.53
C ILE A 82 -14.83 -3.42 15.77
N GLU A 83 -14.38 -2.27 16.27
CA GLU A 83 -15.01 -1.58 17.41
C GLU A 83 -16.45 -1.15 17.10
N LEU A 84 -16.71 -0.67 15.87
CA LEU A 84 -18.04 -0.22 15.45
C LEU A 84 -19.08 -1.36 15.40
N LEU A 85 -18.66 -2.63 15.34
CA LEU A 85 -19.56 -3.79 15.49
C LEU A 85 -20.25 -3.83 16.86
N TYR A 86 -19.72 -3.12 17.85
CA TYR A 86 -20.28 -3.04 19.20
C TYR A 86 -20.98 -1.69 19.46
N SER A 87 -21.13 -0.84 18.44
CA SER A 87 -21.85 0.43 18.56
C SER A 87 -23.29 0.22 19.01
N GLN A 88 -23.80 1.07 19.90
CA GLN A 88 -25.20 1.04 20.30
C GLN A 88 -26.14 1.50 19.18
N ASN A 89 -25.63 2.25 18.20
CA ASN A 89 -26.40 2.67 17.04
C ASN A 89 -26.49 1.51 16.03
N GLU A 90 -27.70 0.99 15.85
CA GLU A 90 -27.95 -0.18 14.99
C GLU A 90 -27.52 0.04 13.55
N ARG A 91 -27.69 1.25 13.01
CA ARG A 91 -27.30 1.57 11.64
C ARG A 91 -25.78 1.51 11.48
N ILE A 92 -25.04 2.14 12.38
CA ILE A 92 -23.56 2.13 12.37
C ILE A 92 -23.04 0.70 12.50
N ARG A 93 -23.64 -0.09 13.40
CA ARG A 93 -23.28 -1.50 13.61
C ARG A 93 -23.55 -2.36 12.38
N LEU A 94 -24.70 -2.17 11.74
CA LEU A 94 -25.08 -2.88 10.51
C LEU A 94 -24.15 -2.51 9.34
N ASP A 95 -23.85 -1.22 9.18
CA ASP A 95 -22.96 -0.74 8.12
C ASP A 95 -21.55 -1.31 8.33
N ALA A 96 -20.99 -1.26 9.54
CA ALA A 96 -19.69 -1.88 9.86
C ALA A 96 -19.65 -3.40 9.60
N ALA A 97 -20.73 -4.12 9.92
CA ALA A 97 -20.84 -5.55 9.67
C ALA A 97 -20.85 -5.88 8.16
N ARG A 98 -21.61 -5.11 7.35
CA ARG A 98 -21.61 -5.26 5.89
C ARG A 98 -20.23 -5.00 5.30
N ASP A 99 -19.63 -3.89 5.71
CA ASP A 99 -18.30 -3.46 5.28
C ASP A 99 -17.21 -4.50 5.58
N LEU A 100 -17.32 -5.23 6.69
CA LEU A 100 -16.38 -6.29 7.05
C LEU A 100 -16.61 -7.57 6.23
N LEU A 101 -17.88 -7.96 6.00
CA LEU A 101 -18.23 -9.12 5.18
C LEU A 101 -17.79 -8.95 3.71
N ASP A 102 -18.00 -7.75 3.15
CA ASP A 102 -17.59 -7.44 1.78
C ASP A 102 -16.07 -7.49 1.60
N ARG A 103 -15.30 -7.09 2.64
CA ARG A 103 -13.83 -7.10 2.61
C ARG A 103 -13.21 -8.47 2.88
N THR A 104 -13.91 -9.36 3.57
CA THR A 104 -13.44 -10.73 3.86
C THR A 104 -13.78 -11.72 2.74
N GLY A 105 -14.53 -11.27 1.72
CA GLY A 105 -14.86 -12.08 0.56
C GLY A 105 -16.01 -13.04 0.81
N PHE A 106 -16.74 -12.94 1.93
CA PHE A 106 -17.99 -13.66 2.13
C PHE A 106 -19.10 -12.94 1.38
N LYS A 107 -19.10 -13.05 0.05
CA LYS A 107 -20.23 -12.57 -0.74
C LYS A 107 -21.46 -13.40 -0.38
N PRO A 108 -22.67 -12.82 -0.42
CA PRO A 108 -23.92 -13.57 -0.21
C PRO A 108 -24.05 -14.80 -1.12
N GLU A 109 -23.41 -14.73 -2.29
CA GLU A 109 -23.33 -15.78 -3.32
C GLU A 109 -22.59 -17.05 -2.82
N ASP A 110 -21.54 -16.89 -2.02
CA ASP A 110 -20.72 -18.02 -1.51
C ASP A 110 -21.42 -18.80 -0.38
N VAL A 111 -22.31 -18.13 0.36
CA VAL A 111 -23.12 -18.76 1.42
C VAL A 111 -24.18 -19.71 0.83
N LEU A 112 -24.66 -19.44 -0.39
CA LEU A 112 -25.59 -20.33 -1.11
C LEU A 112 -24.90 -21.60 -1.63
N ALA A 113 -23.62 -21.52 -2.02
CA ALA A 113 -22.85 -22.67 -2.48
C ALA A 113 -22.59 -23.69 -1.35
N LEU A 114 -22.42 -23.24 -0.11
CA LEU A 114 -22.24 -24.12 1.07
C LEU A 114 -23.47 -24.98 1.41
N LYS A 115 -24.66 -24.63 0.91
CA LYS A 115 -25.89 -25.43 1.09
C LYS A 115 -26.14 -26.42 -0.06
N GLY A 116 -25.29 -26.46 -1.09
CA GLY A 116 -25.59 -27.11 -2.37
C GLY A 116 -24.66 -28.25 -2.79
N SER A 117 -23.96 -28.93 -1.87
CA SER A 117 -23.12 -30.07 -2.24
C SER A 117 -23.09 -31.14 -1.14
N GLN A 118 -24.18 -31.89 -1.01
CA GLN A 118 -24.07 -33.26 -0.50
C GLN A 118 -24.58 -34.21 -1.58
N ASN A 119 -23.65 -34.81 -2.32
CA ASN A 119 -23.91 -36.07 -3.02
C ASN A 119 -23.99 -37.15 -1.94
N ILE A 120 -25.19 -37.36 -1.40
CA ILE A 120 -25.45 -38.52 -0.55
C ILE A 120 -25.71 -39.67 -1.51
N GLU A 121 -24.70 -40.52 -1.68
CA GLU A 121 -24.84 -41.79 -2.38
C GLU A 121 -25.53 -42.77 -1.42
N ILE A 122 -26.86 -42.89 -1.55
CA ILE A 122 -27.66 -43.80 -0.72
C ILE A 122 -27.50 -45.21 -1.30
N HIS A 123 -26.66 -46.02 -0.66
CA HIS A 123 -26.58 -47.44 -0.95
C HIS A 123 -27.75 -48.16 -0.27
N VAL A 124 -28.81 -48.46 -1.03
CA VAL A 124 -29.94 -49.26 -0.55
C VAL A 124 -29.58 -50.74 -0.74
N THR A 125 -29.36 -51.46 0.35
CA THR A 125 -29.26 -52.92 0.34
C THR A 125 -30.65 -53.48 0.65
N LEU A 126 -31.30 -54.06 -0.36
CA LEU A 126 -32.49 -54.88 -0.14
C LEU A 126 -32.03 -56.24 0.37
N THR A 127 -32.19 -56.48 1.67
CA THR A 127 -32.16 -57.83 2.21
C THR A 127 -33.52 -58.45 1.92
N ASP A 128 -33.59 -59.31 0.91
CA ASP A 128 -34.70 -60.22 0.75
C ASP A 128 -34.74 -61.09 2.01
N GLY A 129 -35.74 -60.84 2.86
CA GLY A 129 -36.04 -61.73 3.97
C GLY A 129 -36.46 -63.07 3.38
N GLU A 130 -35.59 -64.07 3.47
CA GLU A 130 -35.98 -65.46 3.28
C GLU A 130 -37.14 -65.73 4.24
N GLY A 131 -38.32 -65.89 3.64
CA GLY A 131 -39.51 -66.33 4.35
C GLY A 131 -39.27 -67.72 4.90
N ASP A 132 -39.26 -67.81 6.22
CA ASP A 132 -39.38 -69.04 6.99
C ASP A 132 -40.72 -69.70 6.62
N GLU A 133 -40.70 -70.65 5.69
CA GLU A 133 -41.78 -71.63 5.53
C GLU A 133 -41.28 -72.98 6.08
N SER A 134 -41.65 -73.26 7.33
CA SER A 134 -41.72 -74.61 7.92
C SER A 134 -42.75 -74.63 9.05
#